data_AF-A0A946PD72-F1
#
_entry.id   AF-A0A946PD72-F1
#
_cell.length_a   1.000
_cell.length_b   1.000
_cell.length_c   1.000
_cell.angle_alpha   90.00
_cell.angle_beta   90.00
_cell.angle_gamma   90.00
#
_symmetry.space_group_name_H-M   'P 1'
#
loop_
_entity.id
_entity.type
_entity.pdbx_description
1 polymer ?
#
loop_
_entity_poly.entity_id
_entity_poly.type
_entity_poly.pdbx_seq_one_letter_code
_entity_poly.pdbx_strand_id
1 'polypeptide(L)'
;DIDIPSPASLWKMNPHFGSLATRGDRDELVPHIGTSIGGRNPRRSYLSDLPSRYPDEFPINFDPNDYSDDENKKFAYNAYLKKFLRCVKGIDDNIGRLLQKLEALGQLDNTIIVYTADQGFMLGEHDYQDKRWMYEQSQRMPLMIRYPKRVKPGQRFDTLVENVDFAPTLLEYAGATIPSTIQGRSFRSLLETGREPDSWKKETYYRYWMHMAHHDNPAHVGIRTKTHKLIFYYGCNYDGGYRTPPGWELYDLASDPAETINLYDNPENTDLVADLKARLATLRQRIGDDGTHYPECEQILQEYWDYDTSSREKAIQISHEFLARRLGELARGDRTPKTYVGTDHQ
;
A
#
# COMPACT_ATOMS: atom_id res chain seq x y z
N ASP A 1 -19.30 -10.44 23.71
CA ASP A 1 -18.51 -10.00 22.55
C ASP A 1 -18.67 -8.52 22.29
N ILE A 2 -17.63 -7.88 21.75
CA ILE A 2 -17.67 -6.50 21.26
C ILE A 2 -17.78 -6.60 19.74
N ASP A 3 -18.80 -5.96 19.17
CA ASP A 3 -18.92 -5.79 17.73
C ASP A 3 -17.91 -4.73 17.27
N ILE A 4 -16.96 -5.12 16.43
CA ILE A 4 -15.92 -4.21 15.94
C ILE A 4 -16.38 -3.66 14.59
N PRO A 5 -16.46 -2.32 14.42
CA PRO A 5 -16.85 -1.74 13.14
C PRO A 5 -15.95 -2.23 12.01
N SER A 6 -16.56 -2.78 10.96
CA SER A 6 -15.87 -3.28 9.78
C SER A 6 -16.02 -2.33 8.58
N PRO A 7 -14.99 -2.20 7.72
CA PRO A 7 -15.14 -1.45 6.48
C PRO A 7 -16.14 -2.14 5.56
N ALA A 8 -16.93 -1.36 4.82
CA ALA A 8 -17.93 -1.90 3.90
C ALA A 8 -17.30 -2.80 2.83
N SER A 9 -16.08 -2.47 2.38
CA SER A 9 -15.34 -3.21 1.37
C SER A 9 -14.81 -4.58 1.84
N LEU A 10 -14.88 -4.92 3.13
CA LEU A 10 -14.55 -6.27 3.63
C LEU A 10 -15.50 -7.34 3.08
N TRP A 11 -16.78 -7.00 2.98
CA TRP A 11 -17.84 -7.97 2.71
C TRP A 11 -18.02 -8.21 1.22
N LYS A 12 -18.08 -7.13 0.45
CA LYS A 12 -18.32 -7.18 -0.98
C LYS A 12 -17.35 -6.28 -1.73
N MET A 13 -16.58 -6.88 -2.62
CA MET A 13 -15.74 -6.16 -3.56
C MET A 13 -16.62 -5.54 -4.65
N ASN A 14 -16.45 -4.25 -4.91
CA ASN A 14 -17.15 -3.57 -6.00
C ASN A 14 -16.70 -4.17 -7.35
N PRO A 15 -17.61 -4.47 -8.30
CA PRO A 15 -17.23 -4.96 -9.63
C PRO A 15 -16.30 -4.02 -10.41
N HIS A 16 -16.36 -2.71 -10.12
CA HIS A 16 -15.49 -1.70 -10.74
C HIS A 16 -14.19 -1.46 -9.96
N PHE A 17 -13.99 -2.10 -8.80
CA PHE A 17 -12.72 -2.02 -8.09
C PHE A 17 -11.64 -2.78 -8.86
N GLY A 18 -10.41 -2.28 -8.84
CA GLY A 18 -9.25 -3.00 -9.37
C GLY A 18 -9.10 -2.95 -10.89
N SER A 19 -8.19 -3.75 -11.42
CA SER A 19 -7.81 -3.84 -12.82
C SER A 19 -7.55 -5.30 -13.22
N LEU A 20 -7.19 -5.53 -14.48
CA LEU A 20 -6.72 -6.85 -14.92
C LEU A 20 -5.56 -7.38 -14.06
N ALA A 21 -4.71 -6.51 -13.51
CA ALA A 21 -3.59 -6.92 -12.67
C ALA A 21 -4.01 -7.46 -11.29
N THR A 22 -5.13 -6.96 -10.76
CA THR A 22 -5.62 -7.32 -9.43
C THR A 22 -6.75 -8.36 -9.48
N ARG A 23 -7.41 -8.52 -10.63
CA ARG A 23 -8.59 -9.37 -10.80
C ARG A 23 -8.47 -10.41 -11.91
N GLY A 24 -7.64 -10.17 -12.92
CA GLY A 24 -7.56 -10.99 -14.12
C GLY A 24 -8.75 -10.81 -15.06
N ASP A 25 -8.75 -11.56 -16.16
CA ASP A 25 -9.91 -11.66 -17.05
C ASP A 25 -11.08 -12.32 -16.30
N ARG A 26 -12.25 -11.69 -16.33
CA ARG A 26 -13.47 -12.19 -15.66
C ARG A 26 -13.25 -12.64 -14.21
N ASP A 27 -12.46 -11.86 -13.46
CA ASP A 27 -12.17 -12.06 -12.03
C ASP A 27 -11.42 -13.36 -11.66
N GLU A 28 -10.83 -14.04 -12.64
CA GLU A 28 -10.20 -15.35 -12.44
C GLU A 28 -9.00 -15.33 -11.47
N LEU A 29 -8.38 -14.17 -11.25
CA LEU A 29 -7.22 -14.02 -10.36
C LEU A 29 -7.57 -13.47 -8.97
N VAL A 30 -8.83 -13.13 -8.70
CA VAL A 30 -9.28 -12.62 -7.39
C VAL A 30 -8.86 -13.52 -6.22
N PRO A 31 -8.88 -14.88 -6.31
CA PRO A 31 -8.39 -15.73 -5.23
C PRO A 31 -6.86 -15.72 -5.07
N HIS A 32 -6.12 -15.29 -6.09
CA HIS A 32 -4.67 -15.49 -6.18
C HIS A 32 -3.85 -14.21 -5.99
N ILE A 33 -4.50 -13.05 -5.98
CA ILE A 33 -3.87 -11.75 -5.80
C ILE A 33 -4.16 -11.21 -4.40
N GLY A 34 -3.11 -10.91 -3.66
CA GLY A 34 -3.18 -10.37 -2.30
C GLY A 34 -3.67 -11.36 -1.24
N THR A 35 -3.08 -11.27 -0.05
CA THR A 35 -3.55 -11.99 1.14
C THR A 35 -4.94 -11.54 1.60
N SER A 36 -5.69 -12.40 2.29
CA SER A 36 -7.08 -12.12 2.70
C SER A 36 -7.35 -12.17 4.20
N ILE A 37 -8.46 -11.56 4.63
CA ILE A 37 -9.05 -11.81 5.95
C ILE A 37 -9.82 -13.13 5.93
N GLY A 38 -10.83 -13.23 5.04
CA GLY A 38 -11.64 -14.43 4.84
C GLY A 38 -10.93 -15.52 4.04
N GLY A 39 -11.66 -16.54 3.60
CA GLY A 39 -11.10 -17.69 2.87
C GLY A 39 -10.68 -17.44 1.42
N ARG A 40 -10.78 -16.20 0.91
CA ARG A 40 -10.58 -15.86 -0.51
C ARG A 40 -9.22 -16.30 -1.04
N ASN A 41 -8.14 -15.99 -0.34
CA ASN A 41 -6.80 -16.41 -0.75
C ASN A 41 -6.50 -17.82 -0.20
N PRO A 42 -6.27 -18.83 -1.06
CA PRO A 42 -6.13 -20.23 -0.66
C PRO A 42 -4.80 -20.52 0.04
N ARG A 43 -3.86 -19.58 -0.02
CA ARG A 43 -2.52 -19.73 0.55
C ARG A 43 -2.35 -18.97 1.85
N ARG A 44 -2.79 -17.71 1.88
CA ARG A 44 -2.61 -16.78 2.99
C ARG A 44 -3.90 -16.04 3.29
N SER A 45 -4.60 -16.55 4.28
CA SER A 45 -5.79 -15.95 4.85
C SER A 45 -5.72 -15.97 6.37
N TYR A 46 -6.27 -14.96 7.03
CA TYR A 46 -6.42 -15.01 8.48
C TYR A 46 -7.42 -16.08 8.94
N LEU A 47 -8.40 -16.44 8.10
CA LEU A 47 -9.24 -17.61 8.34
C LEU A 47 -8.42 -18.91 8.48
N SER A 48 -7.35 -19.07 7.71
CA SER A 48 -6.46 -20.24 7.83
C SER A 48 -5.43 -20.08 8.95
N ASP A 49 -4.88 -18.87 9.12
CA ASP A 49 -3.71 -18.66 9.98
C ASP A 49 -4.07 -18.50 11.47
N LEU A 50 -5.18 -17.85 11.78
CA LEU A 50 -5.50 -17.43 13.15
C LEU A 50 -6.12 -18.51 14.04
N PRO A 51 -6.98 -19.45 13.57
CA PRO A 51 -7.59 -20.44 14.46
C PRO A 51 -6.58 -21.27 15.25
N SER A 52 -5.47 -21.67 14.60
CA SER A 52 -4.41 -22.43 15.26
C SER A 52 -3.56 -21.58 16.23
N ARG A 53 -3.43 -20.28 15.97
CA ARG A 53 -2.61 -19.36 16.77
C ARG A 53 -3.37 -18.80 17.97
N TYR A 54 -4.67 -18.60 17.81
CA TYR A 54 -5.55 -17.95 18.79
C TYR A 54 -6.89 -18.69 18.89
N PRO A 55 -6.90 -19.97 19.30
CA PRO A 55 -8.11 -20.79 19.34
C PRO A 55 -9.22 -20.16 20.20
N ASP A 56 -8.85 -19.45 21.27
CA ASP A 56 -9.80 -18.78 22.18
C ASP A 56 -10.53 -17.59 21.56
N GLU A 57 -10.13 -17.12 20.38
CA GLU A 57 -10.84 -16.06 19.64
C GLU A 57 -11.87 -16.63 18.64
N PHE A 58 -12.00 -17.95 18.54
CA PHE A 58 -12.91 -18.67 17.65
C PHE A 58 -13.92 -19.53 18.44
N PRO A 59 -15.02 -19.98 17.81
CA PRO A 59 -15.93 -20.96 18.41
C PRO A 59 -15.22 -22.22 18.94
N ILE A 60 -15.75 -22.81 20.01
CA ILE A 60 -15.24 -24.10 20.53
C ILE A 60 -15.39 -25.15 19.43
N ASN A 61 -14.33 -25.92 19.19
CA ASN A 61 -14.24 -26.90 18.09
C ASN A 61 -14.47 -26.28 16.71
N PHE A 62 -13.96 -25.07 16.48
CA PHE A 62 -14.09 -24.38 15.20
C PHE A 62 -13.59 -25.23 14.02
N ASP A 63 -14.51 -25.56 13.10
CA ASP A 63 -14.23 -26.05 11.76
C ASP A 63 -14.86 -25.07 10.76
N PRO A 64 -14.10 -24.48 9.83
CA PRO A 64 -14.65 -23.55 8.85
C PRO A 64 -15.74 -24.18 7.94
N ASN A 65 -15.79 -25.50 7.81
CA ASN A 65 -16.84 -26.17 7.02
C ASN A 65 -18.23 -26.10 7.67
N ASP A 66 -18.31 -25.79 8.97
CA ASP A 66 -19.57 -25.67 9.71
C ASP A 66 -20.22 -24.29 9.56
N TYR A 67 -19.57 -23.35 8.88
CA TYR A 67 -19.99 -21.94 8.80
C TYR A 67 -20.02 -21.43 7.35
N SER A 68 -20.85 -20.43 7.10
CA SER A 68 -20.82 -19.69 5.84
C SER A 68 -19.52 -18.88 5.67
N ASP A 69 -19.20 -18.49 4.44
CA ASP A 69 -18.03 -17.65 4.14
C ASP A 69 -18.05 -16.33 4.92
N ASP A 70 -19.23 -15.71 5.09
CA ASP A 70 -19.39 -14.46 5.82
C ASP A 70 -19.17 -14.64 7.34
N GLU A 71 -19.66 -15.74 7.92
CA GLU A 71 -19.40 -16.08 9.32
C GLU A 71 -17.92 -16.35 9.56
N ASN A 72 -17.31 -17.18 8.71
CA ASN A 72 -15.87 -17.45 8.73
C ASN A 72 -15.04 -16.16 8.64
N LYS A 73 -15.36 -15.29 7.68
CA LYS A 73 -14.70 -13.99 7.53
C LYS A 73 -14.90 -13.12 8.77
N LYS A 74 -16.09 -13.10 9.36
CA LYS A 74 -16.38 -12.35 10.59
C LYS A 74 -15.58 -12.86 11.78
N PHE A 75 -15.42 -14.17 11.97
CA PHE A 75 -14.58 -14.72 13.04
C PHE A 75 -13.12 -14.32 12.85
N ALA A 76 -12.58 -14.50 11.65
CA ALA A 76 -11.20 -14.13 11.33
C ALA A 76 -10.96 -12.63 11.53
N TYR A 77 -11.88 -11.79 11.05
CA TYR A 77 -11.84 -10.33 11.21
C TYR A 77 -11.81 -9.91 12.69
N ASN A 78 -12.74 -10.45 13.48
CA ASN A 78 -12.84 -10.10 14.90
C ASN A 78 -11.60 -10.57 15.67
N ALA A 79 -11.11 -11.79 15.42
CA ALA A 79 -9.88 -12.28 16.04
C ALA A 79 -8.69 -11.37 15.70
N TYR A 80 -8.53 -11.02 14.42
CA TYR A 80 -7.49 -10.11 13.95
C TYR A 80 -7.57 -8.74 14.63
N LEU A 81 -8.70 -8.05 14.50
CA LEU A 81 -8.78 -6.64 14.87
C LEU A 81 -8.79 -6.45 16.40
N LYS A 82 -9.34 -7.41 17.17
CA LYS A 82 -9.17 -7.43 18.64
C LYS A 82 -7.69 -7.46 19.03
N LYS A 83 -6.88 -8.33 18.40
CA LYS A 83 -5.45 -8.43 18.70
C LYS A 83 -4.70 -7.18 18.24
N PHE A 84 -4.98 -6.69 17.03
CA PHE A 84 -4.36 -5.47 16.50
C PHE A 84 -4.59 -4.28 17.44
N LEU A 85 -5.83 -4.01 17.84
CA LEU A 85 -6.16 -2.89 18.73
C LEU A 85 -5.56 -3.03 20.14
N ARG A 86 -5.47 -4.25 20.68
CA ARG A 86 -4.76 -4.52 21.95
C ARG A 86 -3.27 -4.17 21.84
N CYS A 87 -2.62 -4.49 20.71
CA CYS A 87 -1.24 -4.09 20.46
C CYS A 87 -1.09 -2.56 20.36
N VAL A 88 -2.00 -1.88 19.64
CA VAL A 88 -2.01 -0.41 19.56
C VAL A 88 -2.10 0.22 20.94
N LYS A 89 -2.99 -0.28 21.80
CA LYS A 89 -3.12 0.21 23.18
C LYS A 89 -1.83 0.04 23.99
N GLY A 90 -1.15 -1.10 23.85
CA GLY A 90 0.13 -1.34 24.51
C GLY A 90 1.23 -0.38 24.04
N ILE A 91 1.25 0.00 22.76
CA ILE A 91 2.17 1.01 22.22
C ILE A 91 1.85 2.39 22.80
N ASP A 92 0.58 2.79 22.81
CA ASP A 92 0.11 4.07 23.35
C ASP A 92 0.50 4.26 24.83
N ASP A 93 0.32 3.21 25.66
CA ASP A 93 0.76 3.24 27.07
C ASP A 93 2.26 3.49 27.23
N ASN A 94 3.09 2.91 26.36
CA ASN A 94 4.53 3.09 26.42
C ASN A 94 4.97 4.48 25.89
N ILE A 95 4.24 5.05 24.93
CA ILE A 95 4.44 6.45 24.53
C ILE A 95 4.13 7.38 25.70
N GLY A 96 3.01 7.14 26.42
CA GLY A 96 2.68 7.90 27.62
C GLY A 96 3.80 7.89 28.66
N ARG A 97 4.40 6.71 28.92
CA ARG A 97 5.55 6.57 29.83
C ARG A 97 6.78 7.33 29.35
N LEU A 98 7.08 7.30 28.06
CA LEU A 98 8.20 8.05 27.48
C LEU A 98 8.00 9.57 27.64
N LEU A 99 6.80 10.07 27.35
CA LEU A 99 6.47 11.49 27.47
C LEU A 99 6.54 11.96 28.93
N GLN A 100 5.99 11.20 29.88
CA GLN A 100 6.09 11.49 31.31
C GLN A 100 7.56 11.53 31.78
N LYS A 101 8.41 10.64 31.24
CA LYS A 101 9.84 10.65 31.58
C LYS A 101 10.54 11.89 31.04
N LEU A 102 10.24 12.32 29.81
CA LEU A 102 10.78 13.56 29.24
C LEU A 102 10.33 14.80 30.02
N GLU A 103 9.09 14.81 30.50
CA GLU A 103 8.54 15.88 31.34
C GLU A 103 9.28 15.95 32.69
N ALA A 104 9.43 14.81 33.38
CA ALA A 104 10.14 14.73 34.65
C ALA A 104 11.62 15.15 34.55
N LEU A 105 12.24 15.00 33.37
CA LEU A 105 13.61 15.46 33.08
C LEU A 105 13.69 16.94 32.63
N GLY A 106 12.56 17.63 32.51
CA GLY A 106 12.49 18.99 31.96
C GLY A 106 12.89 19.10 30.49
N GLN A 107 12.88 17.99 29.74
CA GLN A 107 13.32 17.93 28.34
C GLN A 107 12.15 17.92 27.33
N LEU A 108 10.92 17.73 27.80
CA LEU A 108 9.75 17.57 26.93
C LEU A 108 9.58 18.74 25.94
N ASP A 109 9.75 19.98 26.38
CA ASP A 109 9.58 21.17 25.50
C ASP A 109 10.83 21.49 24.67
N ASN A 110 11.97 20.89 25.01
CA ASN A 110 13.22 21.01 24.28
C ASN A 110 13.42 19.87 23.26
N THR A 111 12.48 18.95 23.15
CA THR A 111 12.57 17.78 22.27
C THR A 111 11.57 17.90 21.13
N ILE A 112 12.01 17.64 19.91
CA ILE A 112 11.11 17.39 18.77
C ILE A 112 10.64 15.94 18.88
N ILE A 113 9.34 15.75 19.11
CA ILE A 113 8.74 14.43 19.16
C ILE A 113 8.04 14.19 17.83
N VAL A 114 8.44 13.12 17.14
CA VAL A 114 7.80 12.63 15.91
C VAL A 114 7.24 11.25 16.21
N TYR A 115 5.93 11.08 16.01
CA TYR A 115 5.28 9.78 16.01
C TYR A 115 4.85 9.45 14.58
N THR A 116 5.24 8.26 14.12
CA THR A 116 4.88 7.74 12.80
C THR A 116 4.95 6.21 12.81
N ALA A 117 4.60 5.59 11.69
CA ALA A 117 4.82 4.17 11.42
C ALA A 117 5.66 4.04 10.13
N ASP A 118 6.26 2.89 9.88
CA ASP A 118 6.98 2.62 8.63
C ASP A 118 6.06 2.71 7.40
N GLN A 119 4.81 2.27 7.55
CA GLN A 119 3.73 2.37 6.57
C GLN A 119 2.35 2.36 7.25
N GLY A 120 1.28 2.41 6.45
CA GLY A 120 -0.07 2.07 6.89
C GLY A 120 -0.29 0.55 6.99
N PHE A 121 -1.54 0.15 7.17
CA PHE A 121 -1.94 -1.25 7.27
C PHE A 121 -3.39 -1.47 6.82
N MET A 122 -3.66 -2.55 6.10
CA MET A 122 -5.01 -3.00 5.78
C MET A 122 -5.64 -3.61 7.03
N LEU A 123 -6.74 -3.03 7.49
CA LEU A 123 -7.52 -3.49 8.63
C LEU A 123 -8.80 -4.22 8.17
N GLY A 124 -8.75 -4.85 7.00
CA GLY A 124 -9.84 -5.62 6.39
C GLY A 124 -10.51 -4.94 5.19
N GLU A 125 -10.11 -3.72 4.83
CA GLU A 125 -10.58 -3.07 3.61
C GLU A 125 -10.27 -3.95 2.40
N HIS A 126 -11.24 -4.09 1.49
CA HIS A 126 -11.17 -4.95 0.30
C HIS A 126 -10.89 -6.44 0.61
N ASP A 127 -11.21 -6.89 1.83
CA ASP A 127 -10.84 -8.23 2.32
C ASP A 127 -9.31 -8.45 2.36
N TYR A 128 -8.50 -7.39 2.33
CA TYR A 128 -7.04 -7.50 2.44
C TYR A 128 -6.54 -7.43 3.89
N GLN A 129 -5.37 -8.02 4.09
CA GLN A 129 -4.53 -7.85 5.29
C GLN A 129 -3.15 -7.29 4.89
N ASP A 130 -2.32 -7.00 5.89
CA ASP A 130 -0.93 -6.56 5.71
C ASP A 130 -0.83 -5.19 5.01
N LYS A 131 0.26 -4.93 4.27
CA LYS A 131 0.57 -3.67 3.59
C LYS A 131 0.91 -3.96 2.12
N ARG A 132 1.85 -3.21 1.52
CA ARG A 132 2.43 -3.36 0.15
C ARG A 132 1.61 -2.72 -0.96
N TRP A 133 0.31 -2.63 -0.77
CA TRP A 133 -0.58 -1.93 -1.68
C TRP A 133 -0.33 -0.41 -1.66
N MET A 134 -0.55 0.24 -2.80
CA MET A 134 -0.63 1.70 -2.87
C MET A 134 -2.01 2.25 -2.46
N TYR A 135 -2.98 1.39 -2.11
CA TYR A 135 -4.24 1.83 -1.50
C TYR A 135 -3.99 2.60 -0.18
N GLU A 136 -4.85 3.57 0.12
CA GLU A 136 -4.66 4.62 1.12
C GLU A 136 -4.40 4.05 2.51
N GLN A 137 -5.04 2.94 2.89
CA GLN A 137 -4.87 2.31 4.19
C GLN A 137 -3.47 1.71 4.37
N SER A 138 -2.89 1.17 3.29
CA SER A 138 -1.52 0.59 3.28
C SER A 138 -0.45 1.67 3.05
N GLN A 139 -0.71 2.64 2.16
CA GLN A 139 0.24 3.68 1.78
C GLN A 139 0.39 4.77 2.85
N ARG A 140 -0.72 5.21 3.48
CA ARG A 140 -0.72 6.41 4.32
C ARG A 140 -0.20 6.11 5.73
N MET A 141 0.95 6.70 6.05
CA MET A 141 1.53 6.66 7.40
C MET A 141 0.82 7.66 8.33
N PRO A 142 0.62 7.34 9.62
CA PRO A 142 0.36 8.37 10.62
C PRO A 142 1.60 9.27 10.73
N LEU A 143 1.41 10.57 10.90
CA LEU A 143 2.50 11.51 11.18
C LEU A 143 2.01 12.58 12.15
N MET A 144 2.54 12.56 13.36
CA MET A 144 2.26 13.56 14.39
C MET A 144 3.57 14.14 14.91
N ILE A 145 3.64 15.48 15.00
CA ILE A 145 4.85 16.18 15.41
C ILE A 145 4.52 17.17 16.51
N ARG A 146 5.30 17.13 17.59
CA ARG A 146 5.22 18.06 18.71
C ARG A 146 6.57 18.75 18.90
N TYR A 147 6.57 20.07 18.79
CA TYR A 147 7.72 20.90 19.16
C TYR A 147 7.27 22.33 19.56
N PRO A 148 6.90 22.56 20.83
CA PRO A 148 6.18 23.78 21.24
C PRO A 148 7.00 25.08 21.09
N LYS A 149 8.33 25.01 21.00
CA LYS A 149 9.18 26.19 20.75
C LYS A 149 8.96 26.83 19.38
N ARG A 150 8.47 26.06 18.39
CA ARG A 150 8.40 26.49 16.98
C ARG A 150 7.08 26.14 16.29
N VAL A 151 6.39 25.10 16.74
CA VAL A 151 5.18 24.56 16.10
C VAL A 151 3.97 24.85 17.00
N LYS A 152 2.91 25.44 16.42
CA LYS A 152 1.69 25.74 17.17
C LYS A 152 0.89 24.45 17.39
N PRO A 153 0.31 24.24 18.58
CA PRO A 153 -0.52 23.07 18.81
C PRO A 153 -1.80 23.09 17.97
N GLY A 154 -2.33 21.91 17.65
CA GLY A 154 -3.64 21.75 17.00
C GLY A 154 -3.66 21.96 15.48
N GLN A 155 -2.51 22.20 14.85
CA GLN A 155 -2.43 22.32 13.39
C GLN A 155 -2.72 20.97 12.71
N ARG A 156 -3.45 21.01 11.59
CA ARG A 156 -3.72 19.87 10.71
C ARG A 156 -3.44 20.28 9.27
N PHE A 157 -2.86 19.36 8.50
CA PHE A 157 -2.44 19.62 7.13
C PHE A 157 -2.97 18.51 6.22
N ASP A 158 -3.38 18.89 5.01
CA ASP A 158 -3.63 17.98 3.88
C ASP A 158 -2.43 17.93 2.92
N THR A 159 -1.31 18.53 3.33
CA THR A 159 -0.07 18.61 2.57
C THR A 159 0.53 17.23 2.36
N LEU A 160 0.95 16.96 1.12
CA LEU A 160 1.57 15.69 0.74
C LEU A 160 3.00 15.62 1.27
N VAL A 161 3.25 14.71 2.21
CA VAL A 161 4.57 14.43 2.80
C VAL A 161 4.90 12.96 2.58
N GLU A 162 6.16 12.67 2.27
CA GLU A 162 6.69 11.32 2.08
C GLU A 162 7.72 11.03 3.18
N ASN A 163 7.95 9.75 3.48
CA ASN A 163 8.97 9.34 4.45
C ASN A 163 10.37 9.88 4.15
N VAL A 164 10.71 10.07 2.86
CA VAL A 164 11.98 10.69 2.42
C VAL A 164 12.15 12.15 2.86
N ASP A 165 11.07 12.83 3.24
CA ASP A 165 11.10 14.22 3.71
C ASP A 165 11.46 14.35 5.20
N PHE A 166 11.45 13.25 5.95
CA PHE A 166 11.71 13.29 7.40
C PHE A 166 13.16 13.67 7.68
N ALA A 167 14.11 13.05 7.00
CA ALA A 167 15.53 13.31 7.14
C ALA A 167 15.92 14.78 6.90
N PRO A 168 15.57 15.42 5.76
CA PRO A 168 15.89 16.83 5.55
C PRO A 168 15.22 17.75 6.58
N THR A 169 14.02 17.42 7.04
CA THR A 169 13.33 18.21 8.08
C THR A 169 14.06 18.16 9.42
N LEU A 170 14.49 16.98 9.86
CA LEU A 170 15.23 16.81 11.12
C LEU A 170 16.63 17.44 11.04
N LEU A 171 17.33 17.32 9.91
CA LEU A 171 18.62 17.98 9.68
C LEU A 171 18.48 19.50 9.77
N GLU A 172 17.44 20.07 9.15
CA GLU A 172 17.21 21.52 9.20
C GLU A 172 16.90 22.02 10.62
N TYR A 173 16.14 21.27 11.42
CA TYR A 173 15.93 21.59 12.83
C TYR A 173 17.21 21.47 13.67
N ALA A 174 18.07 20.51 13.34
CA ALA A 174 19.37 20.33 13.99
C ALA A 174 20.42 21.38 13.55
N GLY A 175 20.11 22.22 12.56
CA GLY A 175 21.06 23.17 11.98
C GLY A 175 22.17 22.52 11.16
N ALA A 176 21.96 21.28 10.70
CA ALA A 176 22.90 20.54 9.87
C ALA A 176 22.67 20.83 8.38
N THR A 177 23.74 20.71 7.58
CA THR A 177 23.66 20.78 6.12
C THR A 177 22.88 19.59 5.58
N ILE A 178 21.91 19.83 4.70
CA ILE A 178 21.17 18.79 3.98
C ILE A 178 22.02 18.35 2.78
N PRO A 179 22.46 17.07 2.69
CA PRO A 179 23.20 16.58 1.53
C PRO A 179 22.39 16.69 0.24
N SER A 180 23.05 17.01 -0.88
CA SER A 180 22.41 17.10 -2.21
C SER A 180 21.89 15.76 -2.73
N THR A 181 22.30 14.65 -2.13
CA THR A 181 21.81 13.29 -2.45
C THR A 181 20.44 12.98 -1.85
N ILE A 182 19.95 13.78 -0.89
CA ILE A 182 18.61 13.60 -0.33
C ILE A 182 17.56 14.04 -1.35
N GLN A 183 16.63 13.14 -1.64
CA GLN A 183 15.55 13.38 -2.61
C GLN A 183 14.33 14.08 -2.00
N GLY A 184 14.13 13.94 -0.69
CA GLY A 184 13.04 14.57 0.05
C GLY A 184 13.24 16.07 0.25
N ARG A 185 12.19 16.74 0.73
CA ARG A 185 12.19 18.19 1.00
C ARG A 185 11.84 18.43 2.45
N SER A 186 12.53 19.37 3.10
CA SER A 186 12.17 19.75 4.46
C SER A 186 10.80 20.44 4.48
N PHE A 187 9.91 19.98 5.37
CA PHE A 187 8.63 20.63 5.64
C PHE A 187 8.66 21.46 6.95
N ARG A 188 9.84 21.84 7.44
CA ARG A 188 9.98 22.72 8.62
C ARG A 188 9.16 24.00 8.50
N SER A 189 9.23 24.69 7.36
CA SER A 189 8.50 25.94 7.12
C SER A 189 6.98 25.75 7.24
N LEU A 190 6.45 24.62 6.73
CA LEU A 190 5.04 24.26 6.89
C LEU A 190 4.65 24.16 8.37
N LEU A 191 5.47 23.47 9.18
CA LEU A 191 5.22 23.29 10.60
C LEU A 191 5.23 24.61 11.38
N GLU A 192 6.21 25.49 11.12
CA GLU A 192 6.37 26.74 11.88
C GLU A 192 5.34 27.81 11.47
N THR A 193 5.02 27.89 10.17
CA THR A 193 4.13 28.94 9.63
C THR A 193 2.66 28.51 9.58
N GLY A 194 2.40 27.21 9.52
CA GLY A 194 1.08 26.67 9.25
C GLY A 194 0.60 26.82 7.81
N ARG A 195 1.49 27.15 6.87
CA ARG A 195 1.15 27.41 5.47
C ARG A 195 1.93 26.46 4.55
N GLU A 196 1.22 25.80 3.65
CA GLU A 196 1.84 25.02 2.58
C GLU A 196 2.57 25.97 1.62
N PRO A 197 3.88 25.79 1.37
CA PRO A 197 4.59 26.60 0.39
C PRO A 197 4.05 26.38 -1.02
N ASP A 198 3.95 27.44 -1.84
CA ASP A 198 3.48 27.31 -3.23
C ASP A 198 4.32 26.34 -4.06
N SER A 199 5.63 26.31 -3.78
CA SER A 199 6.64 25.43 -4.38
C SER A 199 6.62 23.99 -3.86
N TRP A 200 5.73 23.67 -2.90
CA TRP A 200 5.60 22.32 -2.38
C TRP A 200 5.15 21.35 -3.47
N LYS A 201 5.58 20.09 -3.32
CA LYS A 201 5.24 19.03 -4.28
C LYS A 201 3.72 18.84 -4.38
N LYS A 202 3.27 18.53 -5.59
CA LYS A 202 1.84 18.34 -5.91
C LYS A 202 1.42 16.87 -5.94
N GLU A 203 2.38 15.97 -5.78
CA GLU A 203 2.19 14.53 -5.75
C GLU A 203 3.25 13.83 -4.91
N THR A 204 2.93 12.63 -4.45
CA THR A 204 3.87 11.65 -3.90
C THR A 204 4.15 10.56 -4.93
N TYR A 205 5.35 10.01 -4.92
CA TYR A 205 5.73 8.83 -5.69
C TYR A 205 5.58 7.57 -4.82
N TYR A 206 5.23 6.44 -5.43
CA TYR A 206 5.25 5.15 -4.75
C TYR A 206 5.77 4.07 -5.70
N ARG A 207 6.59 3.17 -5.16
CA ARG A 207 7.04 1.96 -5.84
C ARG A 207 7.07 0.80 -4.85
N TYR A 208 6.40 -0.28 -5.21
CA TYR A 208 6.52 -1.58 -4.56
C TYR A 208 7.07 -2.58 -5.55
N TRP A 209 8.12 -3.31 -5.17
CA TRP A 209 8.94 -4.09 -6.10
C TRP A 209 8.95 -5.60 -5.86
N MET A 210 8.51 -6.05 -4.69
CA MET A 210 8.53 -7.48 -4.31
C MET A 210 7.40 -8.24 -5.01
N HIS A 211 7.49 -8.37 -6.32
CA HIS A 211 6.45 -8.86 -7.21
C HIS A 211 6.05 -10.30 -6.87
N MET A 212 4.80 -10.47 -6.47
CA MET A 212 4.18 -11.74 -6.08
C MET A 212 4.94 -12.50 -4.98
N ALA A 213 5.87 -11.83 -4.31
CA ALA A 213 6.68 -12.42 -3.25
C ALA A 213 5.95 -12.30 -1.92
N HIS A 214 6.03 -13.36 -1.11
CA HIS A 214 5.51 -13.48 0.26
C HIS A 214 3.98 -13.32 0.42
N HIS A 215 3.33 -12.31 -0.14
CA HIS A 215 1.93 -11.91 0.08
C HIS A 215 1.09 -11.82 -1.21
N ASP A 216 1.61 -12.33 -2.33
CA ASP A 216 0.91 -12.37 -3.63
C ASP A 216 0.47 -10.97 -4.15
N ASN A 217 1.20 -9.91 -3.78
CA ASN A 217 0.96 -8.56 -4.30
C ASN A 217 1.73 -8.35 -5.62
N PRO A 218 1.07 -7.93 -6.71
CA PRO A 218 1.77 -7.51 -7.92
C PRO A 218 2.59 -6.24 -7.65
N ALA A 219 3.82 -6.23 -8.14
CA ALA A 219 4.66 -5.03 -8.11
C ALA A 219 4.08 -3.90 -8.96
N HIS A 220 4.28 -2.67 -8.48
CA HIS A 220 3.65 -1.48 -9.06
C HIS A 220 4.42 -0.20 -8.78
N VAL A 221 4.12 0.81 -9.61
CA VAL A 221 4.53 2.20 -9.45
C VAL A 221 3.31 3.09 -9.52
N GLY A 222 3.38 4.30 -8.97
CA GLY A 222 2.27 5.24 -9.11
C GLY A 222 2.54 6.60 -8.51
N ILE A 223 1.57 7.49 -8.71
CA ILE A 223 1.50 8.79 -8.05
C ILE A 223 0.20 8.98 -7.29
N ARG A 224 0.27 9.71 -6.19
CA ARG A 224 -0.90 10.20 -5.45
C ARG A 224 -0.83 11.72 -5.36
N THR A 225 -1.88 12.38 -5.84
CA THR A 225 -2.11 13.81 -5.67
C THR A 225 -3.03 14.06 -4.47
N LYS A 226 -3.42 15.31 -4.18
CA LYS A 226 -4.40 15.58 -3.12
C LYS A 226 -5.76 14.94 -3.38
N THR A 227 -6.13 14.75 -4.64
CA THR A 227 -7.48 14.31 -5.04
C THR A 227 -7.50 13.00 -5.82
N HIS A 228 -6.41 12.57 -6.43
CA HIS A 228 -6.40 11.38 -7.29
C HIS A 228 -5.20 10.50 -7.04
N LYS A 229 -5.34 9.22 -7.36
CA LYS A 229 -4.25 8.24 -7.34
C LYS A 229 -4.22 7.46 -8.63
N LEU A 230 -3.05 7.39 -9.25
CA LEU A 230 -2.79 6.59 -10.45
C LEU A 230 -1.76 5.50 -10.11
N ILE A 231 -2.13 4.25 -10.34
CA ILE A 231 -1.34 3.06 -10.01
C ILE A 231 -1.13 2.25 -11.29
N PHE A 232 0.11 1.81 -11.52
CA PHE A 232 0.46 0.89 -12.59
C PHE A 232 1.09 -0.38 -12.04
N TYR A 233 0.38 -1.48 -12.17
CA TYR A 233 0.92 -2.81 -11.95
C TYR A 233 1.62 -3.26 -13.23
N TYR A 234 2.95 -3.31 -13.21
CA TYR A 234 3.76 -3.53 -14.41
C TYR A 234 4.03 -5.02 -14.73
N GLY A 235 3.51 -5.93 -13.91
CA GLY A 235 3.33 -7.34 -14.30
C GLY A 235 4.59 -8.22 -14.33
N CYS A 236 5.69 -7.84 -13.67
CA CYS A 236 6.90 -8.65 -13.59
C CYS A 236 7.79 -8.34 -12.36
N ASN A 237 8.81 -9.17 -12.13
CA ASN A 237 9.96 -8.84 -11.26
C ASN A 237 11.00 -7.99 -11.99
N TYR A 238 12.03 -7.55 -11.27
CA TYR A 238 13.10 -6.72 -11.84
C TYR A 238 13.92 -7.38 -12.96
N ASP A 239 13.99 -8.71 -13.01
CA ASP A 239 14.58 -9.50 -14.11
C ASP A 239 13.59 -9.75 -15.28
N GLY A 240 12.40 -9.15 -15.23
CA GLY A 240 11.31 -9.38 -16.18
C GLY A 240 10.58 -10.72 -16.01
N GLY A 241 10.95 -11.51 -15.00
CA GLY A 241 10.40 -12.83 -14.72
C GLY A 241 9.07 -12.84 -13.96
N TYR A 242 8.51 -14.05 -13.81
CA TYR A 242 7.25 -14.34 -13.10
C TYR A 242 6.08 -13.41 -13.51
N ARG A 243 5.70 -13.47 -14.79
CA ARG A 243 4.70 -12.56 -15.37
C ARG A 243 3.31 -12.67 -14.73
N THR A 244 2.69 -11.53 -14.44
CA THR A 244 1.25 -11.35 -14.16
C THR A 244 0.67 -10.35 -15.17
N PRO A 245 -0.66 -10.31 -15.38
CA PRO A 245 -1.25 -9.28 -16.24
C PRO A 245 -0.89 -7.88 -15.73
N PRO A 246 -0.39 -6.98 -16.59
CA PRO A 246 -0.24 -5.58 -16.25
C PRO A 246 -1.60 -4.87 -16.28
N GLY A 247 -1.72 -3.77 -15.52
CA GLY A 247 -2.98 -3.05 -15.40
C GLY A 247 -2.84 -1.70 -14.72
N TRP A 248 -3.66 -0.75 -15.16
CA TRP A 248 -3.74 0.58 -14.59
C TRP A 248 -4.99 0.73 -13.72
N GLU A 249 -4.83 1.49 -12.63
CA GLU A 249 -5.93 1.90 -11.76
C GLU A 249 -5.88 3.41 -11.52
N LEU A 250 -7.03 4.07 -11.63
CA LEU A 250 -7.23 5.49 -11.30
C LEU A 250 -8.35 5.60 -10.27
N TYR A 251 -8.10 6.26 -9.14
CA TYR A 251 -9.10 6.52 -8.11
C TYR A 251 -9.21 8.02 -7.84
N ASP A 252 -10.44 8.52 -7.70
CA ASP A 252 -10.75 9.85 -7.16
C ASP A 252 -10.93 9.74 -5.64
N LEU A 253 -9.94 10.21 -4.89
CA LEU A 253 -9.90 10.15 -3.43
C LEU A 253 -10.85 11.16 -2.76
N ALA A 254 -11.36 12.15 -3.51
CA ALA A 254 -12.30 13.13 -2.98
C ALA A 254 -13.73 12.55 -2.92
N SER A 255 -14.15 11.85 -3.98
CA SER A 255 -15.48 11.22 -4.06
C SER A 255 -15.49 9.76 -3.61
N ASP A 256 -14.38 9.04 -3.76
CA ASP A 256 -14.20 7.63 -3.40
C ASP A 256 -12.93 7.44 -2.52
N PRO A 257 -12.94 7.94 -1.27
CA PRO A 257 -11.79 7.81 -0.36
C PRO A 257 -11.50 6.36 0.06
N ALA A 258 -12.42 5.43 -0.24
CA ALA A 258 -12.26 4.00 0.00
C ALA A 258 -11.73 3.25 -1.23
N GLU A 259 -11.44 3.95 -2.34
CA GLU A 259 -10.83 3.40 -3.56
C GLU A 259 -11.55 2.16 -4.06
N THR A 260 -12.87 2.25 -4.21
CA THR A 260 -13.73 1.15 -4.61
C THR A 260 -14.12 1.16 -6.09
N ILE A 261 -13.84 2.23 -6.83
CA ILE A 261 -14.18 2.36 -8.25
C ILE A 261 -12.94 2.78 -9.03
N ASN A 262 -12.42 1.88 -9.86
CA ASN A 262 -11.37 2.21 -10.82
C ASN A 262 -11.98 2.99 -11.99
N LEU A 263 -11.49 4.21 -12.17
CA LEU A 263 -11.94 5.18 -13.15
C LEU A 263 -11.10 5.22 -14.43
N TYR A 264 -10.07 4.37 -14.52
CA TYR A 264 -9.08 4.43 -15.61
C TYR A 264 -9.70 4.26 -17.00
N ASP A 265 -10.70 3.38 -17.12
CA ASP A 265 -11.36 3.07 -18.40
C ASP A 265 -12.54 4.00 -18.72
N ASN A 266 -12.88 4.95 -17.85
CA ASN A 266 -13.92 5.92 -18.14
C ASN A 266 -13.39 6.95 -19.17
N PRO A 267 -14.01 7.08 -20.37
CA PRO A 267 -13.58 8.02 -21.40
C PRO A 267 -13.51 9.48 -20.93
N GLU A 268 -14.32 9.86 -19.94
CA GLU A 268 -14.32 11.21 -19.36
C GLU A 268 -12.99 11.55 -18.65
N ASN A 269 -12.20 10.55 -18.26
CA ASN A 269 -10.92 10.72 -17.57
C ASN A 269 -9.70 10.66 -18.49
N THR A 270 -9.88 10.60 -19.82
CA THR A 270 -8.78 10.42 -20.78
C THR A 270 -7.67 11.47 -20.60
N ASP A 271 -8.03 12.75 -20.54
CA ASP A 271 -7.07 13.84 -20.39
C ASP A 271 -6.38 13.81 -19.02
N LEU A 272 -7.12 13.46 -17.97
CA LEU A 272 -6.59 13.33 -16.61
C LEU A 272 -5.58 12.17 -16.53
N VAL A 273 -5.90 11.02 -17.11
CA VAL A 273 -4.98 9.87 -17.19
C VAL A 273 -3.70 10.26 -17.93
N ALA A 274 -3.83 10.96 -19.06
CA ALA A 274 -2.68 11.42 -19.84
C ALA A 274 -1.78 12.37 -19.03
N ASP A 275 -2.36 13.36 -18.32
CA ASP A 275 -1.61 14.27 -17.43
C ASP A 275 -0.88 13.50 -16.33
N LEU A 276 -1.59 12.63 -15.60
CA LEU A 276 -1.03 11.89 -14.48
C LEU A 276 0.06 10.91 -14.93
N LYS A 277 -0.08 10.26 -16.09
CA LYS A 277 0.99 9.43 -16.67
C LYS A 277 2.21 10.27 -17.04
N ALA A 278 2.03 11.43 -17.68
CA ALA A 278 3.14 12.32 -18.02
C ALA A 278 3.90 12.84 -16.79
N ARG A 279 3.17 13.16 -15.71
CA ARG A 279 3.73 13.56 -14.42
C ARG A 279 4.46 12.42 -13.74
N LEU A 280 3.89 11.22 -13.71
CA LEU A 280 4.56 10.01 -13.21
C LEU A 280 5.87 9.74 -13.99
N ALA A 281 5.85 9.80 -15.33
CA ALA A 281 7.06 9.61 -16.14
C ALA A 281 8.14 10.65 -15.81
N THR A 282 7.76 11.93 -15.69
CA THR A 282 8.68 13.02 -15.31
C THR A 282 9.24 12.80 -13.91
N LEU A 283 8.40 12.38 -12.97
CA LEU A 283 8.78 12.12 -11.59
C LEU A 283 9.77 10.96 -11.49
N ARG A 284 9.51 9.86 -12.21
CA ARG A 284 10.40 8.70 -12.32
C ARG A 284 11.80 9.10 -12.78
N GLN A 285 11.89 9.89 -13.85
CA GLN A 285 13.17 10.45 -14.34
C GLN A 285 13.85 11.33 -13.28
N ARG A 286 13.10 12.23 -12.64
CA ARG A 286 13.63 13.14 -11.61
C ARG A 286 14.23 12.42 -10.41
N ILE A 287 13.69 11.26 -10.03
CA ILE A 287 14.14 10.50 -8.85
C ILE A 287 15.09 9.34 -9.18
N GLY A 288 15.48 9.17 -10.45
CA GLY A 288 16.36 8.09 -10.87
C GLY A 288 15.69 6.71 -10.95
N ASP A 289 14.36 6.66 -11.01
CA ASP A 289 13.60 5.46 -11.42
C ASP A 289 13.43 5.46 -12.96
N ASP A 290 14.54 5.66 -13.66
CA ASP A 290 14.59 5.89 -15.11
C ASP A 290 14.73 4.60 -15.94
N GLY A 291 14.69 3.44 -15.27
CA GLY A 291 14.80 2.12 -15.89
C GLY A 291 16.22 1.63 -16.14
N THR A 292 17.25 2.43 -15.87
CA THR A 292 18.65 2.05 -16.11
C THR A 292 19.15 0.93 -15.20
N HIS A 293 18.61 0.83 -13.98
CA HIS A 293 18.97 -0.22 -13.03
C HIS A 293 18.38 -1.60 -13.36
N TYR A 294 17.22 -1.64 -14.03
CA TYR A 294 16.46 -2.87 -14.32
C TYR A 294 15.85 -2.83 -15.73
N PRO A 295 16.68 -2.93 -16.78
CA PRO A 295 16.26 -2.68 -18.17
C PRO A 295 15.22 -3.69 -18.67
N GLU A 296 15.26 -4.96 -18.25
CA GLU A 296 14.28 -5.98 -18.63
C GLU A 296 12.88 -5.65 -18.08
N CYS A 297 12.81 -5.23 -16.81
CA CYS A 297 11.57 -4.75 -16.20
C CYS A 297 11.10 -3.46 -16.86
N GLU A 298 12.00 -2.53 -17.19
CA GLU A 298 11.62 -1.28 -17.86
C GLU A 298 11.04 -1.54 -19.23
N GLN A 299 11.63 -2.44 -20.02
CA GLN A 299 11.10 -2.80 -21.34
C GLN A 299 9.65 -3.28 -21.25
N ILE A 300 9.34 -4.11 -20.26
CA ILE A 300 7.98 -4.59 -20.00
C ILE A 300 7.07 -3.44 -19.56
N LEU A 301 7.53 -2.62 -18.63
CA LEU A 301 6.78 -1.45 -18.15
C LEU A 301 6.39 -0.54 -19.33
N GLN A 302 7.33 -0.25 -20.24
CA GLN A 302 7.11 0.58 -21.42
C GLN A 302 6.20 -0.08 -22.46
N GLU A 303 6.30 -1.40 -22.65
CA GLU A 303 5.39 -2.15 -23.55
C GLU A 303 3.92 -1.92 -23.19
N TYR A 304 3.60 -1.85 -21.90
CA TYR A 304 2.22 -1.72 -21.41
C TYR A 304 1.90 -0.31 -20.90
N TRP A 305 2.78 0.67 -21.14
CA TRP A 305 2.57 2.03 -20.63
C TRP A 305 1.32 2.64 -21.25
N ASP A 306 1.23 2.69 -22.58
CA ASP A 306 0.08 3.27 -23.31
C ASP A 306 -1.21 2.47 -23.13
N TYR A 307 -1.08 1.16 -22.93
CA TYR A 307 -2.17 0.26 -22.55
C TYR A 307 -3.36 0.28 -23.53
N ASP A 308 -3.02 0.25 -24.82
CA ASP A 308 -3.95 0.19 -25.95
C ASP A 308 -4.65 -1.17 -26.07
N THR A 309 -5.53 -1.32 -27.08
CA THR A 309 -6.29 -2.56 -27.30
C THR A 309 -5.38 -3.77 -27.45
N SER A 310 -4.28 -3.66 -28.22
CA SER A 310 -3.36 -4.79 -28.43
C SER A 310 -2.64 -5.19 -27.15
N SER A 311 -2.19 -4.22 -26.36
CA SER A 311 -1.56 -4.46 -25.06
C SER A 311 -2.54 -5.07 -24.06
N ARG A 312 -3.82 -4.70 -24.11
CA ARG A 312 -4.86 -5.32 -23.27
C ARG A 312 -5.13 -6.78 -23.66
N GLU A 313 -5.21 -7.09 -24.94
CA GLU A 313 -5.37 -8.47 -25.41
C GLU A 313 -4.21 -9.36 -24.94
N LYS A 314 -2.98 -8.84 -25.00
CA LYS A 314 -1.80 -9.52 -24.42
C LYS A 314 -1.92 -9.67 -22.89
N ALA A 315 -2.37 -8.64 -22.19
CA ALA A 315 -2.55 -8.70 -20.74
C ALA A 315 -3.60 -9.77 -20.35
N ILE A 316 -4.70 -9.91 -21.10
CA ILE A 316 -5.69 -10.99 -20.92
C ILE A 316 -5.02 -12.36 -21.08
N GLN A 317 -4.21 -12.54 -22.12
CA GLN A 317 -3.49 -13.80 -22.31
C GLN A 317 -2.55 -14.10 -21.13
N ILE A 318 -1.82 -13.11 -20.62
CA ILE A 318 -0.95 -13.27 -19.45
C ILE A 318 -1.76 -13.61 -18.19
N SER A 319 -2.99 -13.11 -18.05
CA SER A 319 -3.90 -13.48 -16.96
C SER A 319 -4.14 -14.99 -16.92
N HIS A 320 -4.55 -15.57 -18.07
CA HIS A 320 -4.82 -17.00 -18.18
C HIS A 320 -3.55 -17.85 -17.96
N GLU A 321 -2.41 -17.41 -18.49
CA GLU A 321 -1.12 -18.09 -18.30
C GLU A 321 -0.69 -18.07 -16.83
N PHE A 322 -0.86 -16.94 -16.15
CA PHE A 322 -0.58 -16.82 -14.72
C PHE A 322 -1.48 -17.75 -13.91
N LEU A 323 -2.80 -17.79 -14.19
CA LEU A 323 -3.72 -18.69 -13.50
C LEU A 323 -3.30 -20.16 -13.67
N ALA A 324 -3.06 -20.60 -14.91
CA ALA A 324 -2.63 -21.96 -15.20
C ALA A 324 -1.33 -22.33 -14.45
N ARG A 325 -0.35 -21.42 -14.45
CA ARG A 325 0.90 -21.60 -13.69
C ARG A 325 0.63 -21.70 -12.20
N ARG A 326 -0.17 -20.79 -11.64
CA ARG A 326 -0.45 -20.70 -10.21
C ARG A 326 -1.20 -21.91 -9.68
N LEU A 327 -2.20 -22.40 -10.42
CA LEU A 327 -2.91 -23.64 -10.07
C LEU A 327 -1.95 -24.84 -10.08
N GLY A 328 -1.04 -24.89 -11.05
CA GLY A 328 0.01 -25.91 -11.09
C GLY A 328 0.95 -25.86 -9.88
N GLU A 329 1.38 -24.67 -9.46
CA GLU A 329 2.20 -24.47 -8.25
C GLU A 329 1.49 -24.98 -7.00
N LEU A 330 0.23 -24.56 -6.81
CA LEU A 330 -0.58 -24.97 -5.67
C LEU A 330 -0.82 -26.49 -5.64
N ALA A 331 -1.09 -27.12 -6.77
CA ALA A 331 -1.26 -28.57 -6.88
C ALA A 331 0.02 -29.34 -6.51
N ARG A 332 1.21 -28.77 -6.74
CA ARG A 332 2.50 -29.34 -6.32
C ARG A 332 2.87 -29.02 -4.87
N GLY A 333 2.06 -28.23 -4.17
CA GLY A 333 2.36 -27.74 -2.82
C GLY A 333 3.37 -26.58 -2.78
N ASP A 334 3.75 -26.01 -3.93
CA ASP A 334 4.62 -24.84 -3.99
C ASP A 334 3.83 -23.57 -3.69
N ARG A 335 3.75 -23.24 -2.39
CA ARG A 335 3.03 -22.07 -1.91
C ARG A 335 3.86 -20.78 -2.05
N THR A 336 5.18 -20.87 -2.06
CA THR A 336 6.06 -19.70 -2.11
C THR A 336 7.07 -19.86 -3.23
N PRO A 337 6.60 -19.80 -4.49
CA PRO A 337 7.50 -19.91 -5.63
C PRO A 337 8.54 -18.80 -5.55
N LYS A 338 9.78 -19.13 -5.89
CA LYS A 338 10.83 -18.13 -6.04
C LYS A 338 10.51 -17.29 -7.26
N THR A 339 10.03 -16.06 -7.05
CA THR A 339 9.55 -15.19 -8.14
C THR A 339 10.68 -14.42 -8.82
N TYR A 340 11.78 -14.17 -8.11
CA TYR A 340 12.99 -13.51 -8.62
C TYR A 340 14.15 -14.50 -8.68
N VAL A 341 14.75 -14.65 -9.86
CA VAL A 341 15.91 -15.52 -10.08
C VAL A 341 17.07 -14.61 -10.43
N GLY A 342 17.45 -13.73 -9.51
CA GLY A 342 18.56 -12.80 -9.73
C GLY A 342 19.80 -13.53 -10.21
N THR A 343 20.56 -12.87 -11.09
CA THR A 343 21.98 -13.15 -11.22
C THR A 343 22.68 -12.50 -10.03
N ASP A 344 23.69 -13.15 -9.46
CA ASP A 344 24.55 -12.55 -8.45
C ASP A 344 25.30 -11.36 -9.09
N HIS A 345 24.67 -10.20 -9.12
CA HIS A 345 25.31 -8.94 -9.45
C HIS A 345 25.33 -8.12 -8.16
N GLN A 346 26.51 -8.18 -7.53
CA GLN A 346 26.94 -7.47 -6.34
C GLN A 346 26.73 -5.95 -6.45
#